data_AF-A0A0L1IHW6-F1
#
_entry.id   AF-A0A0L1IHW6-F1
#
_cell.length_a   1.000
_cell.length_b   1.000
_cell.length_c   1.000
_cell.angle_alpha   90.00
_cell.angle_beta   90.00
_cell.angle_gamma   90.00
#
_symmetry.space_group_name_H-M   'P 1'
#
loop_
_entity.id
_entity.type
_entity.pdbx_description
1 polymer ?
#
loop_
_entity_poly.entity_id
_entity_poly.type
_entity_poly.pdbx_seq_one_letter_code
_entity_poly.pdbx_strand_id
1 'polypeptide(L)'
;MKKLLKISSLPLITLSTVCCATQIKPTNQNNTFVKKEKKLYENQHIKQILKSIYSDKDLEKRYIDFQEHRTSSAYADLRYSLTVYPIFIGHYVEDDVEIQYRNVVNNAKKVIENNLSSNWYWTLNNIDKFIFNFNPYGDSYKKNSVDRDLFEHNNALNGSLVSIKDKHPNYLIDIKTEQLIVDKLKDFKTFYLVYDKHKAIRMIQYKEQEKVVTRILPDLLIFKNKNISENEIEKSLNDIENEIFQIRKKEFDKYLAEKKDEFVNSDIYQMKRDFRSSHRSIWISDFRIRNKFRSYDLKQTKLAESLFENLKQDRSKVDQYINDWKSGLQEAYDQEVIDSQPYNEHKELLDKYKDDLDKLVNETIEKIKKWSEQDLKVFGDDEKQNAYNQYANTDERFFKFKAKQQYSNALFDSLNKINEIKINEQIKDLESIKIFKFSMRYIYENE
;
A
#
# COMPACT_ATOMS: atom_id res chain seq x y z
N MET A 1 14.79 -54.40 -8.92
CA MET A 1 15.08 -53.48 -7.81
C MET A 1 14.04 -52.36 -7.81
N LYS A 2 13.29 -52.23 -6.70
CA LYS A 2 12.22 -51.25 -6.50
C LYS A 2 12.82 -49.84 -6.45
N LYS A 3 12.32 -48.90 -7.26
CA LYS A 3 12.55 -47.46 -7.06
C LYS A 3 11.24 -46.85 -6.55
N LEU A 4 11.28 -46.47 -5.27
CA LEU A 4 10.22 -45.77 -4.55
C LEU A 4 9.94 -44.41 -5.19
N LEU A 5 8.69 -44.22 -5.63
CA LEU A 5 8.13 -42.90 -5.89
C LEU A 5 7.95 -42.20 -4.53
N LYS A 6 8.74 -41.14 -4.31
CA LYS A 6 8.53 -40.19 -3.21
C LYS A 6 7.23 -39.43 -3.48
N ILE A 7 6.12 -39.93 -2.93
CA ILE A 7 4.88 -39.18 -2.82
C ILE A 7 5.14 -38.11 -1.76
N SER A 8 5.34 -36.87 -2.22
CA SER A 8 5.31 -35.71 -1.34
C SER A 8 3.88 -35.54 -0.82
N SER A 9 3.81 -35.37 0.49
CA SER A 9 2.62 -35.21 1.32
C SER A 9 1.66 -34.13 0.82
N LEU A 10 0.56 -34.53 0.19
CA LEU A 10 -0.69 -33.77 0.24
C LEU A 10 -1.25 -33.88 1.68
N PRO A 11 -1.75 -32.79 2.29
CA PRO A 11 -2.56 -32.92 3.48
C PRO A 11 -3.90 -33.56 3.07
N LEU A 12 -4.00 -34.88 3.24
CA LEU A 12 -5.25 -35.62 3.25
C LEU A 12 -6.06 -35.13 4.48
N ILE A 13 -7.05 -34.29 4.22
CA ILE A 13 -8.09 -33.97 5.20
C ILE A 13 -8.89 -35.26 5.39
N THR A 14 -8.68 -35.93 6.53
CA THR A 14 -9.49 -37.05 6.98
C THR A 14 -10.88 -36.53 7.36
N LEU A 15 -11.85 -36.70 6.44
CA LEU A 15 -13.26 -36.47 6.71
C LEU A 15 -13.81 -37.67 7.50
N SER A 16 -13.94 -37.52 8.82
CA SER A 16 -14.78 -38.39 9.64
C SER A 16 -16.24 -37.95 9.50
N THR A 17 -16.95 -38.47 8.50
CA THR A 17 -18.40 -38.34 8.39
C THR A 17 -19.09 -39.37 9.30
N VAL A 18 -19.52 -38.94 10.49
CA VAL A 18 -20.53 -39.68 11.24
C VAL A 18 -21.88 -39.31 10.65
N CYS A 19 -22.41 -40.20 9.80
CA CYS A 19 -23.75 -40.06 9.24
C CYS A 19 -24.77 -40.67 10.23
N CYS A 20 -25.47 -39.84 10.99
CA CYS A 20 -26.72 -40.24 11.63
C CYS A 20 -27.88 -39.89 10.69
N ALA A 21 -28.34 -40.88 9.92
CA ALA A 21 -29.57 -40.76 9.16
C ALA A 21 -30.78 -40.97 10.09
N THR A 22 -31.46 -39.88 10.48
CA THR A 22 -32.83 -39.97 10.98
C THR A 22 -33.80 -39.88 9.80
N GLN A 23 -34.50 -40.98 9.53
CA GLN A 23 -35.57 -41.05 8.53
C GLN A 23 -36.74 -40.14 8.94
N ILE A 24 -36.91 -39.02 8.24
CA ILE A 24 -38.12 -38.19 8.31
C ILE A 24 -39.09 -38.72 7.24
N LYS A 25 -40.31 -39.11 7.66
CA LYS A 25 -41.39 -39.53 6.76
C LYS A 25 -41.83 -38.38 5.84
N PRO A 26 -42.19 -38.65 4.58
CA PRO A 26 -42.59 -37.61 3.64
C PRO A 26 -44.01 -37.13 3.97
N THR A 27 -44.14 -35.86 4.34
CA THR A 27 -45.43 -35.17 4.41
C THR A 27 -45.72 -34.56 3.04
N ASN A 28 -46.92 -34.79 2.52
CA ASN A 28 -47.41 -34.39 1.20
C ASN A 28 -46.99 -32.97 0.79
N GLN A 29 -46.13 -32.88 -0.22
CA GLN A 29 -45.78 -31.63 -0.88
C GLN A 29 -46.87 -31.28 -1.90
N ASN A 30 -47.58 -30.19 -1.63
CA ASN A 30 -48.28 -29.46 -2.68
C ASN A 30 -47.24 -29.03 -3.74
N ASN A 31 -47.49 -29.41 -4.99
CA ASN A 31 -46.66 -29.04 -6.14
C ASN A 31 -46.78 -27.54 -6.44
N THR A 32 -46.17 -26.70 -5.63
CA THR A 32 -45.69 -25.40 -6.09
C THR A 32 -44.49 -25.68 -6.98
N PHE A 33 -44.60 -25.34 -8.28
CA PHE A 33 -43.46 -25.32 -9.19
C PHE A 33 -42.38 -24.39 -8.60
N VAL A 34 -41.41 -24.97 -7.90
CA VAL A 34 -40.22 -24.26 -7.43
C VAL A 34 -39.47 -23.84 -8.69
N LYS A 35 -39.54 -22.55 -9.02
CA LYS A 35 -38.76 -21.97 -10.11
C LYS A 35 -37.30 -22.25 -9.79
N LYS A 36 -36.67 -23.14 -10.56
CA LYS A 36 -35.26 -23.52 -10.35
C LYS A 36 -34.43 -22.25 -10.38
N GLU A 37 -33.88 -21.88 -9.23
CA GLU A 37 -33.01 -20.71 -9.12
C GLU A 37 -31.81 -20.93 -10.03
N LYS A 38 -31.53 -19.96 -10.91
CA LYS A 38 -30.35 -20.01 -11.76
C LYS A 38 -29.12 -19.98 -10.87
N LYS A 39 -28.19 -20.91 -11.11
CA LYS A 39 -26.95 -20.99 -10.34
C LYS A 39 -25.94 -19.99 -10.88
N LEU A 40 -25.07 -19.47 -10.00
CA LEU A 40 -24.09 -18.44 -10.40
C LEU A 40 -23.17 -18.93 -11.53
N TYR A 41 -22.68 -20.17 -11.47
CA TYR A 41 -21.86 -20.77 -12.53
C TYR A 41 -22.57 -20.87 -13.89
N GLU A 42 -23.90 -20.67 -13.97
CA GLU A 42 -24.62 -20.65 -15.24
C GLU A 42 -24.46 -19.31 -15.98
N ASN A 43 -24.12 -18.23 -15.27
CA ASN A 43 -23.85 -16.91 -15.83
C ASN A 43 -22.62 -16.95 -16.76
N GLN A 44 -22.73 -16.35 -17.94
CA GLN A 44 -21.68 -16.39 -18.97
C GLN A 44 -20.35 -15.79 -18.52
N HIS A 45 -20.40 -14.72 -17.72
CA HIS A 45 -19.22 -14.01 -17.22
C HIS A 45 -18.49 -14.83 -16.16
N ILE A 46 -19.25 -15.49 -15.27
CA ILE A 46 -18.69 -16.41 -14.28
C ILE A 46 -18.07 -17.63 -14.95
N LYS A 47 -18.71 -18.17 -16.00
CA LYS A 47 -18.13 -19.25 -16.82
C LYS A 47 -16.80 -18.84 -17.46
N GLN A 48 -16.67 -17.60 -17.91
CA GLN A 48 -15.41 -17.10 -18.48
C GLN A 48 -14.28 -17.11 -17.44
N ILE A 49 -14.56 -16.68 -16.20
CA ILE A 49 -13.58 -16.72 -15.10
C ILE A 49 -13.24 -18.17 -14.72
N LEU A 50 -14.22 -19.07 -14.59
CA LEU A 50 -13.97 -20.48 -14.27
C LEU A 50 -13.06 -21.14 -15.31
N LYS A 51 -13.34 -20.92 -16.60
CA LYS A 51 -12.51 -21.44 -17.71
C LYS A 51 -11.11 -20.85 -17.76
N SER A 52 -10.89 -19.64 -17.22
CA SER A 52 -9.56 -19.03 -17.16
C SER A 52 -8.68 -19.64 -16.06
N ILE A 53 -9.29 -20.31 -15.08
CA ILE A 53 -8.61 -20.94 -13.93
C ILE A 53 -8.45 -22.45 -14.15
N TYR A 54 -9.49 -23.11 -14.65
CA TYR A 54 -9.54 -24.57 -14.78
C TYR A 54 -9.53 -25.00 -16.24
N SER A 55 -8.46 -25.67 -16.67
CA SER A 55 -8.40 -26.36 -17.96
C SER A 55 -9.12 -27.72 -17.95
N ASP A 56 -9.17 -28.36 -16.78
CA ASP A 56 -9.86 -29.64 -16.55
C ASP A 56 -11.28 -29.40 -16.00
N LYS A 57 -12.28 -29.88 -16.73
CA LYS A 57 -13.71 -29.74 -16.37
C LYS A 57 -14.09 -30.50 -15.10
N ASP A 58 -13.41 -31.60 -14.78
CA ASP A 58 -13.69 -32.36 -13.55
C ASP A 58 -13.13 -31.64 -12.32
N LEU A 59 -12.01 -30.92 -12.47
CA LEU A 59 -11.50 -30.03 -11.42
C LEU A 59 -12.42 -28.83 -11.23
N GLU A 60 -12.86 -28.19 -12.32
CA GLU A 60 -13.84 -27.09 -12.29
C GLU A 60 -15.11 -27.51 -11.55
N LYS A 61 -15.70 -28.64 -11.93
CA LYS A 61 -16.93 -29.17 -11.32
C LYS A 61 -16.74 -29.47 -9.83
N ARG A 62 -15.66 -30.16 -9.45
CA ARG A 62 -15.37 -30.45 -8.04
C ARG A 62 -15.19 -29.18 -7.21
N TYR A 63 -14.54 -28.15 -7.78
CA TYR A 63 -14.42 -26.86 -7.13
C TYR A 63 -15.78 -26.22 -6.90
N ILE A 64 -16.62 -26.12 -7.94
CA ILE A 64 -17.98 -25.56 -7.82
C ILE A 64 -18.81 -26.33 -6.79
N ASP A 65 -18.82 -27.67 -6.87
CA ASP A 65 -19.57 -28.51 -5.94
C ASP A 65 -19.11 -28.28 -4.49
N PHE A 66 -17.79 -28.18 -4.25
CA PHE A 66 -17.27 -27.84 -2.92
C PHE A 66 -17.70 -26.45 -2.45
N GLN A 67 -17.69 -25.44 -3.34
CA GLN A 67 -18.06 -24.08 -2.98
C GLN A 67 -19.57 -23.93 -2.73
N GLU A 68 -20.44 -24.63 -3.47
CA GLU A 68 -21.90 -24.62 -3.28
C GLU A 68 -22.33 -25.32 -1.98
N HIS A 69 -21.52 -26.26 -1.45
CA HIS A 69 -21.82 -27.03 -0.23
C HIS A 69 -20.98 -26.59 0.98
N ARG A 70 -20.42 -25.37 0.97
CA ARG A 70 -19.76 -24.82 2.16
C ARG A 70 -20.75 -24.69 3.31
N THR A 71 -20.29 -25.05 4.50
CA THR A 71 -21.10 -25.05 5.74
C THR A 71 -21.56 -23.65 6.13
N SER A 72 -22.67 -23.56 6.87
CA SER A 72 -23.18 -22.29 7.42
C SER A 72 -22.16 -21.59 8.32
N SER A 73 -21.27 -22.35 8.97
CA SER A 73 -20.16 -21.79 9.75
C SER A 73 -19.27 -20.83 8.95
N ALA A 74 -19.17 -20.99 7.62
CA ALA A 74 -18.42 -20.06 6.77
C ALA A 74 -18.99 -18.62 6.81
N TYR A 75 -20.31 -18.45 6.96
CA TYR A 75 -20.93 -17.14 7.17
C TYR A 75 -20.54 -16.55 8.52
N ALA A 76 -20.66 -17.36 9.58
CA ALA A 76 -20.33 -16.93 10.94
C ALA A 76 -18.86 -16.51 11.04
N ASP A 77 -17.95 -17.32 10.49
CA ASP A 77 -16.51 -17.05 10.48
C ASP A 77 -16.19 -15.77 9.72
N LEU A 78 -16.77 -15.58 8.52
CA LEU A 78 -16.52 -14.38 7.72
C LEU A 78 -17.15 -13.13 8.37
N ARG A 79 -18.37 -13.24 8.89
CA ARG A 79 -19.06 -12.14 9.59
C ARG A 79 -18.27 -11.69 10.82
N TYR A 80 -17.81 -12.63 11.64
CA TYR A 80 -16.94 -12.34 12.79
C TYR A 80 -15.65 -11.68 12.33
N SER A 81 -15.02 -12.22 11.28
CA SER A 81 -13.75 -11.71 10.76
C SER A 81 -13.88 -10.27 10.23
N LEU A 82 -14.94 -9.95 9.49
CA LEU A 82 -15.21 -8.59 8.99
C LEU A 82 -15.54 -7.60 10.12
N THR A 83 -16.07 -8.09 11.24
CA THR A 83 -16.33 -7.29 12.44
C THR A 83 -15.03 -6.93 13.14
N VAL A 84 -14.17 -7.92 13.37
CA VAL A 84 -12.91 -7.78 14.10
C VAL A 84 -11.84 -7.09 13.28
N TYR A 85 -11.80 -7.34 11.97
CA TYR A 85 -10.87 -6.73 11.04
C TYR A 85 -11.62 -5.88 10.01
N PRO A 86 -12.02 -4.64 10.38
CA PRO A 86 -12.71 -3.75 9.47
C PRO A 86 -11.79 -3.38 8.32
N ILE A 87 -12.18 -3.74 7.09
CA ILE A 87 -11.33 -3.67 5.90
C ILE A 87 -10.79 -2.25 5.62
N PHE A 88 -11.48 -1.19 6.03
CA PHE A 88 -11.05 0.19 5.80
C PHE A 88 -10.14 0.77 6.89
N ILE A 89 -9.73 -0.01 7.91
CA ILE A 89 -8.78 0.44 8.94
C ILE A 89 -7.68 -0.61 9.17
N GLY A 90 -6.86 -0.85 8.13
CA GLY A 90 -5.87 -1.94 8.09
C GLY A 90 -4.64 -1.76 8.99
N HIS A 91 -4.60 -0.75 9.86
CA HIS A 91 -3.41 -0.38 10.64
C HIS A 91 -3.50 -0.69 12.14
N TYR A 92 -4.59 -1.29 12.61
CA TYR A 92 -4.90 -1.33 14.05
C TYR A 92 -4.06 -2.28 14.91
N VAL A 93 -3.13 -3.06 14.32
CA VAL A 93 -2.33 -4.01 15.11
C VAL A 93 -0.87 -3.76 14.86
N GLU A 94 -0.31 -2.86 15.65
CA GLU A 94 1.12 -2.65 15.75
C GLU A 94 1.77 -3.75 16.60
N ASP A 95 3.11 -3.83 16.52
CA ASP A 95 3.87 -4.90 17.18
C ASP A 95 3.91 -4.79 18.72
N ASP A 96 3.28 -3.76 19.28
CA ASP A 96 3.14 -3.47 20.70
C ASP A 96 1.81 -3.93 21.30
N VAL A 97 0.83 -4.35 20.48
CA VAL A 97 -0.48 -4.84 20.98
C VAL A 97 -0.34 -6.26 21.56
N GLU A 98 -1.12 -6.55 22.61
CA GLU A 98 -1.17 -7.86 23.28
C GLU A 98 -1.27 -9.02 22.27
N ILE A 99 -0.41 -10.04 22.47
CA ILE A 99 -0.23 -11.17 21.56
C ILE A 99 -1.58 -11.86 21.24
N GLN A 100 -2.48 -11.96 22.23
CA GLN A 100 -3.78 -12.59 22.05
C GLN A 100 -4.65 -11.83 21.05
N TYR A 101 -4.79 -10.51 21.21
CA TYR A 101 -5.54 -9.67 20.29
C TYR A 101 -4.95 -9.70 18.88
N ARG A 102 -3.61 -9.64 18.77
CA ARG A 102 -2.92 -9.75 17.49
C ARG A 102 -3.23 -11.06 16.77
N ASN A 103 -3.25 -12.17 17.49
CA ASN A 103 -3.58 -13.47 16.92
C ASN A 103 -5.02 -13.52 16.39
N VAL A 104 -5.98 -12.97 17.14
CA VAL A 104 -7.38 -12.90 16.71
C VAL A 104 -7.52 -12.08 15.42
N VAL A 105 -6.89 -10.90 15.37
CA VAL A 105 -6.95 -10.04 14.18
C VAL A 105 -6.26 -10.68 12.97
N ASN A 106 -5.09 -11.28 13.16
CA ASN A 106 -4.38 -11.98 12.08
C ASN A 106 -5.18 -13.17 11.53
N ASN A 107 -5.90 -13.88 12.40
CA ASN A 107 -6.79 -14.95 11.98
C ASN A 107 -7.98 -14.40 11.18
N ALA A 108 -8.62 -13.33 11.65
CA ALA A 108 -9.69 -12.65 10.92
C ALA A 108 -9.23 -12.19 9.53
N LYS A 109 -8.04 -11.59 9.44
CA LYS A 109 -7.42 -11.19 8.17
C LYS A 109 -7.26 -12.38 7.22
N LYS A 110 -6.70 -13.51 7.69
CA LYS A 110 -6.54 -14.73 6.89
C LYS A 110 -7.87 -15.30 6.41
N VAL A 111 -8.91 -15.31 7.26
CA VAL A 111 -10.25 -15.76 6.87
C VAL A 111 -10.80 -14.90 5.74
N ILE A 112 -10.67 -13.58 5.82
CA ILE A 112 -11.10 -12.67 4.76
C ILE A 112 -10.29 -12.91 3.48
N GLU A 113 -8.95 -12.94 3.57
CA GLU A 113 -8.05 -13.20 2.44
C GLU A 113 -8.39 -14.52 1.73
N ASN A 114 -8.63 -15.60 2.48
CA ASN A 114 -8.97 -16.91 1.94
C ASN A 114 -10.34 -16.90 1.25
N ASN A 115 -11.32 -16.17 1.79
CA ASN A 115 -12.64 -16.04 1.14
C ASN A 115 -12.60 -15.20 -0.13
N LEU A 116 -11.81 -14.12 -0.15
CA LEU A 116 -11.66 -13.28 -1.33
C LEU A 116 -10.76 -13.89 -2.41
N SER A 117 -9.93 -14.88 -2.06
CA SER A 117 -9.06 -15.59 -3.00
C SER A 117 -9.51 -17.03 -3.23
N SER A 118 -9.08 -18.00 -2.42
CA SER A 118 -9.38 -19.43 -2.64
C SER A 118 -10.87 -19.75 -2.72
N ASN A 119 -11.73 -19.02 -2.00
CA ASN A 119 -13.19 -19.21 -2.01
C ASN A 119 -13.94 -18.09 -2.73
N TRP A 120 -13.29 -17.45 -3.72
CA TRP A 120 -13.87 -16.34 -4.47
C TRP A 120 -15.26 -16.68 -5.04
N TYR A 121 -15.47 -17.90 -5.54
CA TYR A 121 -16.75 -18.31 -6.10
C TYR A 121 -17.87 -18.29 -5.05
N TRP A 122 -17.63 -18.84 -3.85
CA TRP A 122 -18.62 -18.77 -2.77
C TRP A 122 -18.91 -17.32 -2.35
N THR A 123 -17.87 -16.49 -2.31
CA THR A 123 -18.04 -15.05 -2.04
C THR A 123 -18.95 -14.40 -3.08
N LEU A 124 -18.74 -14.65 -4.37
CA LEU A 124 -19.59 -14.08 -5.43
C LEU A 124 -21.01 -14.68 -5.43
N ASN A 125 -21.15 -15.97 -5.12
CA ASN A 125 -22.45 -16.65 -5.08
C ASN A 125 -23.35 -16.16 -3.93
N ASN A 126 -22.76 -15.41 -3.00
CA ASN A 126 -23.45 -14.80 -1.86
C ASN A 126 -23.27 -13.29 -1.83
N ILE A 127 -22.82 -12.66 -2.92
CA ILE A 127 -22.48 -11.23 -2.94
C ILE A 127 -23.67 -10.32 -2.63
N ASP A 128 -24.88 -10.80 -2.93
CA ASP A 128 -26.16 -10.16 -2.62
C ASP A 128 -26.44 -10.07 -1.11
N LYS A 129 -25.75 -10.88 -0.31
CA LYS A 129 -25.84 -10.88 1.16
C LYS A 129 -24.79 -9.99 1.83
N PHE A 130 -23.85 -9.45 1.06
CA PHE A 130 -22.83 -8.54 1.59
C PHE A 130 -23.39 -7.13 1.73
N ILE A 131 -22.99 -6.50 2.83
CA ILE A 131 -23.17 -5.06 3.06
C ILE A 131 -21.82 -4.38 2.87
N PHE A 132 -21.85 -3.27 2.15
CA PHE A 132 -20.73 -2.39 1.92
C PHE A 132 -21.01 -1.05 2.59
N ASN A 133 -20.03 -0.50 3.29
CA ASN A 133 -20.12 0.82 3.91
C ASN A 133 -19.41 1.87 3.06
N PHE A 134 -19.95 3.08 3.03
CA PHE A 134 -19.29 4.19 2.34
C PHE A 134 -17.91 4.44 2.95
N ASN A 135 -16.89 4.57 2.09
CA ASN A 135 -15.50 4.78 2.50
C ASN A 135 -14.83 5.85 1.62
N PRO A 136 -14.94 7.13 2.00
CA PRO A 136 -14.24 8.22 1.32
C PRO A 136 -12.82 8.46 1.87
N TYR A 137 -12.23 7.56 2.68
CA TYR A 137 -11.00 7.85 3.43
C TYR A 137 -9.78 7.01 3.06
N GLY A 138 -9.86 6.18 2.01
CA GLY A 138 -8.77 5.24 1.71
C GLY A 138 -8.57 4.21 2.83
N ASP A 139 -7.35 4.14 3.39
CA ASP A 139 -6.99 3.27 4.52
C ASP A 139 -6.96 3.98 5.90
N SER A 140 -7.19 5.29 5.96
CA SER A 140 -7.08 6.05 7.22
C SER A 140 -8.05 7.23 7.28
N TYR A 141 -8.76 7.38 8.39
CA TYR A 141 -9.58 8.58 8.62
C TYR A 141 -8.73 9.84 8.64
N LYS A 142 -9.18 10.85 7.89
CA LYS A 142 -8.67 12.22 7.97
C LYS A 142 -9.81 13.08 8.52
N LYS A 143 -9.51 14.01 9.40
CA LYS A 143 -10.52 14.97 9.88
C LYS A 143 -10.41 16.22 9.02
N ASN A 144 -11.16 16.28 7.92
CA ASN A 144 -11.29 17.47 7.10
C ASN A 144 -12.78 17.75 6.78
N SER A 145 -13.10 18.94 6.26
CA SER A 145 -14.48 19.32 5.93
C SER A 145 -15.00 18.61 4.67
N VAL A 146 -14.12 18.31 3.72
CA VAL A 146 -14.43 17.58 2.46
C VAL A 146 -15.08 16.24 2.75
N ASP A 147 -14.53 15.52 3.71
CA ASP A 147 -14.94 14.21 4.17
C ASP A 147 -16.38 14.18 4.71
N ARG A 148 -16.82 15.26 5.37
CA ARG A 148 -18.21 15.42 5.82
C ARG A 148 -19.13 15.69 4.64
N ASP A 149 -18.76 16.62 3.76
CA ASP A 149 -19.58 17.00 2.61
C ASP A 149 -19.78 15.80 1.65
N LEU A 150 -18.75 14.97 1.46
CA LEU A 150 -18.84 13.70 0.73
C LEU A 150 -19.77 12.70 1.39
N PHE A 151 -19.72 12.59 2.72
CA PHE A 151 -20.59 11.69 3.48
C PHE A 151 -22.06 12.10 3.35
N GLU A 152 -22.36 13.39 3.54
CA GLU A 152 -23.71 13.94 3.41
C GLU A 152 -24.26 13.76 1.98
N HIS A 153 -23.45 14.08 0.97
CA HIS A 153 -23.83 13.91 -0.43
C HIS A 153 -24.09 12.44 -0.79
N ASN A 154 -23.19 11.52 -0.40
CA ASN A 154 -23.42 10.10 -0.63
C ASN A 154 -24.65 9.58 0.13
N ASN A 155 -24.85 10.02 1.37
CA ASN A 155 -25.99 9.57 2.17
C ASN A 155 -27.33 9.95 1.53
N ALA A 156 -27.41 11.13 0.90
CA ALA A 156 -28.59 11.56 0.15
C ALA A 156 -28.86 10.70 -1.12
N LEU A 157 -27.82 10.17 -1.76
CA LEU A 157 -27.95 9.44 -3.05
C LEU A 157 -28.09 7.92 -2.88
N ASN A 158 -27.28 7.34 -1.99
CA ASN A 158 -27.09 5.89 -1.84
C ASN A 158 -27.36 5.39 -0.42
N GLY A 159 -27.21 6.25 0.58
CA GLY A 159 -27.12 5.85 1.99
C GLY A 159 -25.70 5.44 2.40
N SER A 160 -25.47 5.29 3.71
CA SER A 160 -24.16 4.89 4.24
C SER A 160 -23.84 3.40 4.07
N LEU A 161 -24.87 2.56 3.89
CA LEU A 161 -24.77 1.12 3.70
C LEU A 161 -25.51 0.72 2.44
N VAL A 162 -24.87 -0.10 1.62
CA VAL A 162 -25.41 -0.57 0.33
C VAL A 162 -25.16 -2.07 0.17
N SER A 163 -25.99 -2.73 -0.63
CA SER A 163 -25.81 -4.12 -1.04
C SER A 163 -25.93 -4.25 -2.56
N ILE A 164 -25.42 -5.34 -3.12
CA ILE A 164 -25.76 -5.78 -4.48
C ILE A 164 -27.09 -6.52 -4.41
N LYS A 165 -27.99 -6.28 -5.38
CA LYS A 165 -29.33 -6.90 -5.36
C LYS A 165 -29.36 -8.24 -6.10
N ASP A 166 -28.73 -8.30 -7.26
CA ASP A 166 -28.62 -9.54 -8.04
C ASP A 166 -27.18 -10.07 -7.99
N LYS A 167 -27.01 -11.30 -7.49
CA LYS A 167 -25.70 -11.96 -7.47
C LYS A 167 -25.16 -12.32 -8.85
N HIS A 168 -25.97 -12.21 -9.91
CA HIS A 168 -25.54 -12.45 -11.28
C HIS A 168 -25.03 -11.16 -11.92
N PRO A 169 -23.73 -11.08 -12.27
CA PRO A 169 -23.19 -9.89 -12.91
C PRO A 169 -23.80 -9.68 -14.30
N ASN A 170 -24.02 -8.41 -14.65
CA ASN A 170 -24.48 -7.95 -15.95
C ASN A 170 -23.36 -7.94 -16.98
N TYR A 171 -22.13 -7.57 -16.56
CA TYR A 171 -20.98 -7.40 -17.43
C TYR A 171 -19.70 -7.95 -16.78
N LEU A 172 -18.77 -8.38 -17.63
CA LEU A 172 -17.37 -8.60 -17.29
C LEU A 172 -16.54 -7.67 -18.15
N ILE A 173 -15.81 -6.75 -17.52
CA ILE A 173 -14.97 -5.78 -18.20
C ILE A 173 -13.52 -6.13 -17.92
N ASP A 174 -12.80 -6.56 -18.95
CA ASP A 174 -11.36 -6.85 -18.87
C ASP A 174 -10.57 -5.55 -19.09
N ILE A 175 -9.67 -5.21 -18.17
CA ILE A 175 -8.84 -4.01 -18.27
C ILE A 175 -7.41 -4.40 -18.60
N LYS A 176 -6.87 -3.82 -19.66
CA LYS A 176 -5.44 -3.92 -19.98
C LYS A 176 -4.65 -3.10 -18.96
N THR A 177 -4.12 -3.77 -17.95
CA THR A 177 -3.30 -3.10 -16.93
C THR A 177 -1.86 -2.98 -17.40
N GLU A 178 -1.32 -1.76 -17.41
CA GLU A 178 0.11 -1.54 -17.61
C GLU A 178 0.91 -2.04 -16.39
N GLN A 179 2.08 -2.64 -16.64
CA GLN A 179 2.97 -3.14 -15.60
C GLN A 179 4.24 -2.31 -15.55
N LEU A 180 4.79 -2.12 -14.35
CA LEU A 180 6.12 -1.54 -14.20
C LEU A 180 7.17 -2.58 -14.60
N ILE A 181 8.35 -2.11 -15.03
CA ILE A 181 9.50 -2.98 -15.37
C ILE A 181 9.97 -3.87 -14.20
N VAL A 182 9.58 -3.52 -12.98
CA VAL A 182 9.93 -4.18 -11.71
C VAL A 182 8.83 -5.10 -11.17
N ASP A 183 7.67 -5.15 -11.83
CA ASP A 183 6.58 -6.06 -11.48
C ASP A 183 6.97 -7.50 -11.81
N LYS A 184 6.63 -8.44 -10.92
CA LYS A 184 7.00 -9.86 -11.02
C LYS A 184 5.80 -10.80 -11.17
N LEU A 185 4.58 -10.33 -10.89
CA LEU A 185 3.36 -11.11 -11.08
C LEU A 185 3.19 -11.46 -12.56
N LYS A 186 3.33 -12.76 -12.86
CA LYS A 186 3.20 -13.30 -14.22
C LYS A 186 1.75 -13.36 -14.65
N ASP A 187 1.49 -13.14 -15.93
CA ASP A 187 0.15 -13.21 -16.55
C ASP A 187 -0.90 -12.39 -15.77
N PHE A 188 -0.48 -11.22 -15.23
CA PHE A 188 -1.34 -10.37 -14.43
C PHE A 188 -2.50 -9.81 -15.26
N LYS A 189 -3.71 -9.92 -14.73
CA LYS A 189 -4.95 -9.41 -15.32
C LYS A 189 -5.78 -8.71 -14.27
N THR A 190 -6.43 -7.63 -14.68
CA THR A 190 -7.46 -6.95 -13.90
C THR A 190 -8.76 -7.04 -14.67
N PHE A 191 -9.85 -7.38 -13.98
CA PHE A 191 -11.18 -7.33 -14.56
C PHE A 191 -12.20 -6.91 -13.51
N TYR A 192 -13.33 -6.42 -13.99
CA TYR A 192 -14.43 -5.94 -13.16
C TYR A 192 -15.70 -6.71 -13.45
N LEU A 193 -16.34 -7.18 -12.39
CA LEU A 193 -17.72 -7.69 -12.47
C LEU A 193 -18.66 -6.54 -12.16
N VAL A 194 -19.56 -6.24 -13.10
CA VAL A 194 -20.56 -5.18 -12.95
C VAL A 194 -21.90 -5.79 -12.56
N TYR A 195 -22.44 -5.33 -11.45
CA TYR A 195 -23.70 -5.73 -10.85
C TYR A 195 -24.70 -4.57 -10.86
N ASP A 196 -25.98 -4.92 -10.82
CA ASP A 196 -27.10 -3.96 -10.83
C ASP A 196 -26.98 -2.88 -11.92
N LYS A 197 -26.21 -3.15 -12.99
CA LYS A 197 -25.80 -2.25 -14.09
C LYS A 197 -24.92 -1.04 -13.74
N HIS A 198 -24.65 -0.74 -12.47
CA HIS A 198 -23.94 0.49 -12.08
C HIS A 198 -23.03 0.31 -10.84
N LYS A 199 -22.76 -0.94 -10.45
CA LYS A 199 -21.89 -1.27 -9.32
C LYS A 199 -20.78 -2.20 -9.78
N ALA A 200 -19.52 -1.87 -9.55
CA ALA A 200 -18.40 -2.66 -10.04
C ALA A 200 -17.53 -3.18 -8.88
N ILE A 201 -17.19 -4.46 -8.94
CA ILE A 201 -16.22 -5.10 -8.06
C ILE A 201 -15.00 -5.47 -8.88
N ARG A 202 -13.82 -5.05 -8.40
CA ARG A 202 -12.54 -5.39 -9.03
C ARG A 202 -12.08 -6.78 -8.64
N MET A 203 -11.54 -7.50 -9.60
CA MET A 203 -10.83 -8.76 -9.41
C MET A 203 -9.48 -8.70 -10.12
N ILE A 204 -8.52 -9.44 -9.57
CA ILE A 204 -7.20 -9.64 -10.19
C ILE A 204 -6.93 -11.13 -10.35
N GLN A 205 -6.14 -11.45 -11.37
CA GLN A 205 -5.69 -12.80 -11.65
C GLN A 205 -4.21 -12.77 -12.04
N TYR A 206 -3.41 -13.70 -11.54
CA TYR A 206 -1.99 -13.84 -11.87
C TYR A 206 -1.52 -15.27 -11.67
N LYS A 207 -0.34 -15.63 -12.19
CA LYS A 207 0.28 -16.92 -11.96
C LYS A 207 1.32 -16.86 -10.83
N GLU A 208 1.18 -17.77 -9.87
CA GLU A 208 2.13 -18.01 -8.78
C GLU A 208 2.43 -19.51 -8.70
N GLN A 209 3.71 -19.89 -8.83
CA GLN A 209 4.13 -21.30 -8.86
C GLN A 209 3.33 -22.15 -9.88
N GLU A 210 3.12 -21.61 -11.09
CA GLU A 210 2.29 -22.19 -12.17
C GLU A 210 0.80 -22.38 -11.85
N LYS A 211 0.33 -21.93 -10.69
CA LYS A 211 -1.09 -21.91 -10.33
C LYS A 211 -1.67 -20.53 -10.61
N VAL A 212 -2.87 -20.54 -11.18
CA VAL A 212 -3.66 -19.32 -11.34
C VAL A 212 -4.23 -18.93 -9.98
N VAL A 213 -3.86 -17.75 -9.50
CA VAL A 213 -4.44 -17.12 -8.32
C VAL A 213 -5.46 -16.10 -8.79
N THR A 214 -6.67 -16.16 -8.24
CA THR A 214 -7.75 -15.20 -8.47
C THR A 214 -8.11 -14.56 -7.14
N ARG A 215 -8.27 -13.23 -7.12
CA ARG A 215 -8.60 -12.48 -5.90
C ARG A 215 -9.61 -11.38 -6.17
N ILE A 216 -10.65 -11.32 -5.35
CA ILE A 216 -11.61 -10.22 -5.26
C ILE A 216 -11.00 -9.12 -4.40
N LEU A 217 -11.08 -7.87 -4.85
CA LEU A 217 -10.77 -6.73 -4.00
C LEU A 217 -12.04 -6.27 -3.28
N PRO A 218 -11.95 -5.87 -2.00
CA PRO A 218 -13.12 -5.69 -1.14
C PRO A 218 -13.84 -4.35 -1.35
N ASP A 219 -13.42 -3.55 -2.34
CA ASP A 219 -14.01 -2.25 -2.63
C ASP A 219 -15.09 -2.41 -3.71
N LEU A 220 -16.23 -1.74 -3.50
CA LEU A 220 -17.35 -1.64 -4.42
C LEU A 220 -17.41 -0.21 -4.96
N LEU A 221 -17.30 -0.08 -6.28
CA LEU A 221 -17.46 1.21 -6.96
C LEU A 221 -18.92 1.37 -7.38
N ILE A 222 -19.53 2.52 -7.07
CA ILE A 222 -20.91 2.83 -7.45
C ILE A 222 -20.90 4.06 -8.34
N PHE A 223 -21.35 3.91 -9.58
CA PHE A 223 -21.50 5.01 -10.52
C PHE A 223 -22.75 5.82 -10.18
N LYS A 224 -22.61 7.14 -10.07
CA LYS A 224 -23.71 8.06 -9.73
C LYS A 224 -24.88 7.94 -10.72
N ASN A 225 -24.58 7.89 -12.02
CA ASN A 225 -25.57 7.67 -13.05
C ASN A 225 -26.00 6.19 -13.08
N LYS A 226 -27.19 5.88 -12.56
CA LYS A 226 -27.74 4.51 -12.52
C LYS A 226 -28.11 3.95 -13.90
N ASN A 227 -28.20 4.80 -14.92
CA ASN A 227 -28.46 4.44 -16.31
C ASN A 227 -27.21 4.54 -17.20
N ILE A 228 -26.02 4.57 -16.59
CA ILE A 228 -24.75 4.57 -17.31
C ILE A 228 -24.63 3.34 -18.23
N SER A 229 -24.10 3.54 -19.44
CA SER A 229 -23.89 2.44 -20.38
C SER A 229 -22.64 1.62 -20.04
N GLU A 230 -22.57 0.38 -20.53
CA GLU A 230 -21.41 -0.50 -20.36
C GLU A 230 -20.10 0.16 -20.83
N ASN A 231 -20.11 0.81 -21.99
CA ASN A 231 -18.94 1.51 -22.56
C ASN A 231 -18.47 2.68 -21.67
N GLU A 232 -19.40 3.41 -21.04
CA GLU A 232 -19.05 4.51 -20.14
C GLU A 232 -18.48 3.99 -18.81
N ILE A 233 -18.99 2.87 -18.30
CA ILE A 233 -18.40 2.16 -17.16
C ILE A 233 -16.99 1.71 -17.52
N GLU A 234 -16.81 1.01 -18.64
CA GLU A 234 -15.51 0.52 -19.10
C GLU A 234 -14.50 1.66 -19.24
N LYS A 235 -14.89 2.78 -19.87
CA LYS A 235 -14.03 3.96 -19.97
C LYS A 235 -13.61 4.47 -18.59
N SER A 236 -14.56 4.62 -17.68
CA SER A 236 -14.29 5.12 -16.33
C SER A 236 -13.37 4.19 -15.54
N LEU A 237 -13.52 2.87 -15.69
CA LEU A 237 -12.66 1.88 -15.06
C LEU A 237 -11.25 1.87 -15.65
N ASN A 238 -11.11 2.05 -16.97
CA ASN A 238 -9.81 2.23 -17.61
C ASN A 238 -9.10 3.49 -17.09
N ASP A 239 -9.83 4.61 -16.94
CA ASP A 239 -9.28 5.85 -16.38
C ASP A 239 -8.79 5.62 -14.94
N ILE A 240 -9.54 4.89 -14.11
CA ILE A 240 -9.11 4.51 -12.74
C ILE A 240 -7.82 3.70 -12.75
N GLU A 241 -7.74 2.64 -13.57
CA GLU A 241 -6.54 1.77 -13.61
C GLU A 241 -5.33 2.50 -14.17
N ASN A 242 -5.52 3.37 -15.17
CA ASN A 242 -4.45 4.21 -15.72
C ASN A 242 -3.90 5.17 -14.64
N GLU A 243 -4.78 5.82 -13.88
CA GLU A 243 -4.34 6.69 -12.78
C GLU A 243 -3.61 5.91 -11.68
N ILE A 244 -4.09 4.71 -11.33
CA ILE A 244 -3.39 3.83 -10.39
C ILE A 244 -1.98 3.52 -10.90
N PHE A 245 -1.83 3.19 -12.19
CA PHE A 245 -0.52 2.95 -12.79
C PHE A 245 0.38 4.20 -12.74
N GLN A 246 -0.14 5.39 -13.08
CA GLN A 246 0.65 6.63 -13.02
C GLN A 246 1.13 6.96 -11.60
N ILE A 247 0.29 6.71 -10.59
CA ILE A 247 0.69 6.86 -9.18
C ILE A 247 1.86 5.92 -8.86
N ARG A 248 1.74 4.62 -9.19
CA ARG A 248 2.81 3.64 -8.96
C ARG A 248 4.10 4.01 -9.70
N LYS A 249 3.98 4.46 -10.95
CA LYS A 249 5.12 4.88 -11.77
C LYS A 249 5.83 6.08 -11.17
N LYS A 250 5.09 7.08 -10.69
CA LYS A 250 5.68 8.26 -10.03
C LYS A 250 6.44 7.91 -8.76
N GLU A 251 5.91 7.00 -7.95
CA GLU A 251 6.61 6.50 -6.74
C GLU A 251 7.91 5.77 -7.10
N PHE A 252 7.86 4.94 -8.14
CA PHE A 252 9.03 4.24 -8.66
C PHE A 252 10.08 5.20 -9.21
N ASP A 253 9.69 6.17 -10.04
CA ASP A 253 10.59 7.18 -10.60
C ASP A 253 11.25 8.02 -9.50
N LYS A 254 10.50 8.37 -8.45
CA LYS A 254 11.03 9.04 -7.26
C LYS A 254 12.07 8.17 -6.54
N TYR A 255 11.76 6.90 -6.31
CA TYR A 255 12.71 5.96 -5.70
C TYR A 255 14.00 5.83 -6.52
N LEU A 256 13.90 5.76 -7.86
CA LEU A 256 15.08 5.71 -8.72
C LEU A 256 15.91 7.00 -8.65
N ALA A 257 15.25 8.16 -8.59
CA ALA A 257 15.94 9.43 -8.41
C ALA A 257 16.68 9.50 -7.06
N GLU A 258 16.06 9.01 -5.98
CA GLU A 258 16.68 8.90 -4.66
C GLU A 258 17.88 7.94 -4.68
N LYS A 259 17.77 6.77 -5.30
CA LYS A 259 18.89 5.82 -5.45
C LYS A 259 20.04 6.38 -6.28
N LYS A 260 19.71 7.11 -7.35
CA LYS A 260 20.70 7.83 -8.15
C LYS A 260 21.42 8.87 -7.31
N ASP A 261 20.71 9.68 -6.55
CA ASP A 261 21.31 10.68 -5.65
C ASP A 261 22.19 10.03 -4.58
N GLU A 262 21.70 8.98 -3.91
CA GLU A 262 22.47 8.21 -2.91
C GLU A 262 23.77 7.64 -3.49
N PHE A 263 23.74 7.12 -4.72
CA PHE A 263 24.92 6.56 -5.37
C PHE A 263 25.91 7.65 -5.80
N VAL A 264 25.44 8.63 -6.58
CA VAL A 264 26.27 9.71 -7.13
C VAL A 264 26.92 10.52 -6.01
N ASN A 265 26.17 10.79 -4.94
CA ASN A 265 26.62 11.60 -3.81
C ASN A 265 27.06 10.77 -2.60
N SER A 266 27.30 9.47 -2.77
CA SER A 266 27.67 8.55 -1.68
C SER A 266 28.88 9.03 -0.85
N ASP A 267 29.89 9.60 -1.50
CA ASP A 267 31.08 10.11 -0.79
C ASP A 267 30.75 11.36 0.04
N ILE A 268 29.86 12.24 -0.46
CA ILE A 268 29.37 13.40 0.29
C ILE A 268 28.55 12.95 1.50
N TYR A 269 27.67 11.96 1.33
CA TYR A 269 26.94 11.36 2.44
C TYR A 269 27.87 10.76 3.50
N GLN A 270 28.94 10.09 3.08
CA GLN A 270 29.94 9.54 3.98
C GLN A 270 30.74 10.64 4.68
N MET A 271 31.19 11.68 3.97
CA MET A 271 31.89 12.82 4.56
C MET A 271 31.02 13.56 5.57
N LYS A 272 29.73 13.77 5.27
CA LYS A 272 28.75 14.37 6.20
C LYS A 272 28.59 13.52 7.46
N ARG A 273 28.56 12.19 7.33
CA ARG A 273 28.46 11.25 8.45
C ARG A 273 29.73 11.26 9.29
N ASP A 274 30.91 11.20 8.66
CA ASP A 274 32.21 11.26 9.30
C ASP A 274 32.37 12.56 10.09
N PHE A 275 32.06 13.71 9.47
CA PHE A 275 32.11 15.00 10.13
C PHE A 275 31.21 15.02 11.37
N ARG A 276 29.94 14.62 11.25
CA ARG A 276 29.02 14.56 12.40
C ARG A 276 29.52 13.64 13.53
N SER A 277 30.11 12.49 13.17
CA SER A 277 30.64 11.54 14.15
C SER A 277 31.85 12.10 14.89
N SER A 278 32.82 12.66 14.15
CA SER A 278 34.04 13.25 14.71
C SER A 278 33.75 14.54 15.47
N HIS A 279 32.82 15.36 15.00
CA HIS A 279 32.36 16.56 15.69
C HIS A 279 31.75 16.22 17.05
N ARG A 280 30.99 15.12 17.13
CA ARG A 280 30.47 14.61 18.39
C ARG A 280 31.57 14.06 19.32
N SER A 281 32.70 13.58 18.80
CA SER A 281 33.79 13.06 19.65
C SER A 281 34.67 14.16 20.24
N ILE A 282 34.76 15.32 19.59
CA ILE A 282 35.47 16.50 20.13
C ILE A 282 34.59 17.32 21.09
N TRP A 283 33.36 16.88 21.33
CA TRP A 283 32.38 17.63 22.10
C TRP A 283 32.76 17.75 23.58
N ILE A 284 32.60 18.95 24.14
CA ILE A 284 32.98 19.23 25.53
C ILE A 284 32.12 18.39 26.49
N SER A 285 32.78 17.59 27.32
CA SER A 285 32.14 16.69 28.28
C SER A 285 31.55 17.46 29.48
N ASP A 286 32.08 18.63 29.82
CA ASP A 286 31.54 19.50 30.86
C ASP A 286 30.21 20.12 30.44
N PHE A 287 29.13 19.73 31.13
CA PHE A 287 27.77 20.16 30.84
C PHE A 287 27.55 21.68 31.02
N ARG A 288 28.32 22.33 31.90
CA ARG A 288 28.21 23.77 32.19
C ARG A 288 28.70 24.60 31.01
N ILE A 289 29.75 24.11 30.35
CA ILE A 289 30.30 24.69 29.13
C ILE A 289 29.36 24.35 27.96
N ARG A 290 28.99 23.08 27.82
CA ARG A 290 28.10 22.60 26.74
C ARG A 290 26.81 23.39 26.58
N ASN A 291 26.10 23.70 27.67
CA ASN A 291 24.84 24.43 27.58
C ASN A 291 25.00 25.85 27.04
N LYS A 292 26.17 26.45 27.24
CA LYS A 292 26.48 27.81 26.79
C LYS A 292 26.90 27.85 25.32
N PHE A 293 27.58 26.81 24.83
CA PHE A 293 28.02 26.70 23.43
C PHE A 293 27.03 25.97 22.51
N ARG A 294 25.85 25.60 23.04
CA ARG A 294 24.84 24.89 22.26
C ARG A 294 24.36 25.69 21.05
N SER A 295 24.28 27.01 21.13
CA SER A 295 23.92 27.87 19.99
C SER A 295 24.97 27.81 18.88
N TYR A 296 26.24 27.96 19.25
CA TYR A 296 27.38 27.86 18.35
C TYR A 296 27.43 26.48 17.68
N ASP A 297 27.32 25.40 18.46
CA ASP A 297 27.28 24.01 17.99
C ASP A 297 26.15 23.75 16.97
N LEU A 298 24.95 24.25 17.25
CA LEU A 298 23.82 24.16 16.33
C LEU A 298 24.07 24.94 15.04
N LYS A 299 24.68 26.14 15.12
CA LYS A 299 25.05 26.95 13.95
C LYS A 299 26.09 26.21 13.10
N GLN A 300 27.14 25.65 13.70
CA GLN A 300 28.15 24.86 12.99
C GLN A 300 27.54 23.67 12.25
N THR A 301 26.66 22.92 12.93
CA THR A 301 25.98 21.77 12.34
C THR A 301 25.17 22.18 11.11
N LYS A 302 24.43 23.30 11.19
CA LYS A 302 23.67 23.84 10.06
C LYS A 302 24.57 24.33 8.91
N LEU A 303 25.67 24.99 9.24
CA LEU A 303 26.64 25.45 8.25
C LEU A 303 27.30 24.28 7.51
N ALA A 304 27.68 23.23 8.23
CA ALA A 304 28.19 21.99 7.64
C ALA A 304 27.12 21.29 6.79
N GLU A 305 25.87 21.22 7.25
CA GLU A 305 24.76 20.71 6.45
C GLU A 305 24.59 21.49 5.14
N SER A 306 24.60 22.82 5.21
CA SER A 306 24.51 23.67 4.03
C SER A 306 25.67 23.44 3.06
N LEU A 307 26.90 23.31 3.56
CA LEU A 307 28.06 22.97 2.73
C LEU A 307 27.83 21.68 1.96
N PHE A 308 27.47 20.59 2.66
CA PHE A 308 27.30 19.29 2.01
C PHE A 308 26.14 19.29 1.01
N GLU A 309 25.03 19.97 1.29
CA GLU A 309 23.94 20.10 0.31
C GLU A 309 24.36 20.93 -0.92
N ASN A 310 25.11 22.01 -0.73
CA ASN A 310 25.62 22.83 -1.84
C ASN A 310 26.61 22.04 -2.72
N LEU A 311 27.49 21.25 -2.10
CA LEU A 311 28.43 20.38 -2.81
C LEU A 311 27.73 19.30 -3.66
N LYS A 312 26.58 18.78 -3.19
CA LYS A 312 25.75 17.85 -3.98
C LYS A 312 25.16 18.52 -5.23
N GLN A 313 24.84 19.80 -5.14
CA GLN A 313 24.17 20.54 -6.22
C GLN A 313 25.15 21.00 -7.30
N ASP A 314 26.30 21.55 -6.90
CA ASP A 314 27.26 22.15 -7.83
C ASP A 314 28.70 22.00 -7.36
N ARG A 315 29.35 20.93 -7.80
CA ARG A 315 30.74 20.64 -7.49
C ARG A 315 31.73 21.66 -8.09
N SER A 316 31.34 22.42 -9.11
CA SER A 316 32.26 23.41 -9.71
C SER A 316 32.58 24.59 -8.79
N LYS A 317 31.78 24.77 -7.72
CA LYS A 317 31.90 25.86 -6.74
C LYS A 317 32.49 25.41 -5.40
N VAL A 318 33.22 24.30 -5.37
CA VAL A 318 33.81 23.73 -4.14
C VAL A 318 34.57 24.78 -3.32
N ASP A 319 35.46 25.55 -3.95
CA ASP A 319 36.24 26.57 -3.24
C ASP A 319 35.37 27.68 -2.66
N GLN A 320 34.36 28.12 -3.40
CA GLN A 320 33.39 29.10 -2.92
C GLN A 320 32.67 28.58 -1.68
N TYR A 321 32.11 27.37 -1.74
CA TYR A 321 31.36 26.79 -0.63
C TYR A 321 32.23 26.51 0.60
N ILE A 322 33.49 26.11 0.41
CA ILE A 322 34.46 25.98 1.51
C ILE A 322 34.72 27.34 2.16
N ASN A 323 34.91 28.40 1.36
CA ASN A 323 35.17 29.73 1.88
C ASN A 323 33.97 30.32 2.61
N ASP A 324 32.76 30.12 2.08
CA ASP A 324 31.50 30.51 2.73
C ASP A 324 31.35 29.78 4.07
N TRP A 325 31.65 28.47 4.10
CA TRP A 325 31.62 27.68 5.32
C TRP A 325 32.61 28.17 6.37
N LYS A 326 33.87 28.39 6.00
CA LYS A 326 34.91 28.92 6.89
C LYS A 326 34.53 30.28 7.45
N SER A 327 34.05 31.18 6.59
CA SER A 327 33.67 32.53 6.99
C SER A 327 32.51 32.50 7.98
N GLY A 328 31.48 31.68 7.70
CA GLY A 328 30.35 31.49 8.62
C GLY A 328 30.74 30.85 9.96
N LEU A 329 31.70 29.91 9.96
CA LEU A 329 32.23 29.32 11.20
C LEU A 329 32.98 30.34 12.06
N GLN A 330 33.75 31.23 11.43
CA GLN A 330 34.48 32.30 12.12
C GLN A 330 33.51 33.34 12.69
N GLU A 331 32.56 33.81 11.88
CA GLU A 331 31.53 34.75 12.33
C GLU A 331 30.73 34.19 13.51
N ALA A 332 30.33 32.92 13.44
CA ALA A 332 29.61 32.26 14.51
C ALA A 332 30.48 32.13 15.78
N TYR A 333 31.80 31.93 15.64
CA TYR A 333 32.72 31.88 16.78
C TYR A 333 32.83 33.25 17.44
N ASP A 334 33.05 34.30 16.65
CA ASP A 334 33.21 35.66 17.15
C ASP A 334 31.94 36.12 17.90
N GLN A 335 30.77 35.94 17.29
CA GLN A 335 29.48 36.34 17.88
C GLN A 335 29.10 35.55 19.13
N GLU A 336 29.28 34.22 19.12
CA GLU A 336 28.74 33.36 20.18
C GLU A 336 29.74 33.05 21.28
N VAL A 337 31.05 33.16 21.01
CA VAL A 337 32.13 32.80 21.95
C VAL A 337 32.89 34.02 22.45
N ILE A 338 33.22 34.98 21.59
CA ILE A 338 34.01 36.16 21.97
C ILE A 338 33.11 37.25 22.56
N ASP A 339 31.99 37.55 21.91
CA ASP A 339 31.10 38.65 22.31
C ASP A 339 30.21 38.32 23.52
N SER A 340 30.12 37.05 23.93
CA SER A 340 29.21 36.56 24.98
C SER A 340 29.81 36.53 26.42
N GLN A 341 30.91 37.26 26.68
CA GLN A 341 31.60 37.54 27.97
C GLN A 341 32.71 36.56 28.46
N PRO A 342 33.68 37.03 29.30
CA PRO A 342 35.08 36.56 29.29
C PRO A 342 35.31 35.31 30.16
N TYR A 343 35.54 34.17 29.51
CA TYR A 343 35.78 32.88 30.18
C TYR A 343 37.24 32.62 30.50
N ASN A 344 37.86 33.44 31.36
CA ASN A 344 39.22 33.11 31.83
C ASN A 344 39.27 31.75 32.55
N GLU A 345 38.20 31.33 33.23
CA GLU A 345 38.16 30.07 34.01
C GLU A 345 38.12 28.79 33.16
N HIS A 346 37.74 28.88 31.88
CA HIS A 346 37.62 27.72 30.98
C HIS A 346 38.29 27.94 29.63
N LYS A 347 39.12 28.99 29.52
CA LYS A 347 39.80 29.39 28.29
C LYS A 347 40.57 28.22 27.66
N GLU A 348 41.33 27.48 28.45
CA GLU A 348 42.11 26.33 27.95
C GLU A 348 41.24 25.23 27.34
N LEU A 349 40.05 24.96 27.90
CA LEU A 349 39.13 23.96 27.35
C LEU A 349 38.48 24.45 26.05
N LEU A 350 38.24 25.75 25.93
CA LEU A 350 37.69 26.37 24.74
C LEU A 350 38.70 26.47 23.61
N ASP A 351 39.92 26.90 23.92
CA ASP A 351 41.05 26.93 22.99
C ASP A 351 41.30 25.51 22.46
N LYS A 352 41.31 24.50 23.34
CA LYS A 352 41.43 23.10 22.93
C LYS A 352 40.27 22.64 22.03
N TYR A 353 39.02 22.96 22.37
CA TYR A 353 37.87 22.61 21.54
C TYR A 353 37.94 23.27 20.17
N LYS A 354 38.35 24.54 20.13
CA LYS A 354 38.53 25.31 18.89
C LYS A 354 39.64 24.71 18.03
N ASP A 355 40.77 24.32 18.62
CA ASP A 355 41.87 23.64 17.93
C ASP A 355 41.43 22.28 17.36
N ASP A 356 40.75 21.46 18.16
CA ASP A 356 40.23 20.15 17.74
C ASP A 356 39.20 20.30 16.60
N LEU A 357 38.36 21.34 16.66
CA LEU A 357 37.40 21.66 15.62
C LEU A 357 38.09 22.15 14.33
N ASP A 358 39.04 23.07 14.43
CA ASP A 358 39.75 23.60 13.26
C ASP A 358 40.54 22.49 12.55
N LYS A 359 41.12 21.55 13.33
CA LYS A 359 41.70 20.33 12.79
C LYS A 359 40.67 19.51 12.01
N LEU A 360 39.51 19.22 12.61
CA LEU A 360 38.44 18.47 11.95
C LEU A 360 37.93 19.16 10.67
N VAL A 361 37.75 20.48 10.71
CA VAL A 361 37.32 21.30 9.57
C VAL A 361 38.34 21.20 8.44
N ASN A 362 39.63 21.36 8.74
CA ASN A 362 40.70 21.25 7.75
C ASN A 362 40.80 19.83 7.17
N GLU A 363 40.73 18.79 8.01
CA GLU A 363 40.69 17.40 7.53
C GLU A 363 39.50 17.14 6.60
N THR A 364 38.35 17.73 6.90
CA THR A 364 37.14 17.63 6.08
C THR A 364 37.31 18.38 4.75
N ILE A 365 37.92 19.56 4.77
CA ILE A 365 38.22 20.33 3.56
C ILE A 365 39.15 19.56 2.63
N GLU A 366 40.21 18.94 3.16
CA GLU A 366 41.13 18.15 2.35
C GLU A 366 40.43 16.95 1.72
N LYS A 367 39.52 16.28 2.44
CA LYS A 367 38.67 15.24 1.88
C LYS A 367 37.77 15.78 0.76
N ILE A 368 37.13 16.94 0.96
CA ILE A 368 36.27 17.58 -0.03
C ILE A 368 37.07 17.95 -1.29
N LYS A 369 38.25 18.55 -1.14
CA LYS A 369 39.12 18.92 -2.27
C LYS A 369 39.55 17.69 -3.06
N LYS A 370 40.01 16.65 -2.38
CA LYS A 370 40.36 15.38 -3.03
C LYS A 370 39.17 14.76 -3.76
N TRP A 371 38.00 14.75 -3.14
CA TRP A 371 36.75 14.31 -3.78
C TRP A 371 36.42 15.19 -4.99
N SER A 372 36.68 16.50 -4.90
CA SER A 372 36.39 17.48 -5.94
C SER A 372 37.25 17.35 -7.20
N GLU A 373 38.26 16.48 -7.17
CA GLU A 373 39.12 16.14 -8.32
C GLU A 373 38.79 14.77 -8.96
N GLN A 374 38.01 13.91 -8.29
CA GLN A 374 37.68 12.55 -8.77
C GLN A 374 36.58 12.54 -9.84
N ASP A 375 36.58 11.62 -10.81
CA ASP A 375 35.45 11.56 -11.75
C ASP A 375 34.11 11.35 -11.04
N LEU A 376 33.07 12.00 -11.57
CA LEU A 376 31.71 11.83 -11.04
C LEU A 376 31.27 10.38 -11.22
N LYS A 377 30.76 9.78 -10.14
CA LYS A 377 30.13 8.46 -10.21
C LYS A 377 28.96 8.53 -11.19
N VAL A 378 28.94 7.63 -12.15
CA VAL A 378 27.85 7.52 -13.13
C VAL A 378 26.90 6.42 -12.66
N PHE A 379 25.62 6.77 -12.49
CA PHE A 379 24.58 5.80 -12.21
C PHE A 379 24.22 5.06 -13.50
N GLY A 380 24.93 3.96 -13.75
CA GLY A 380 24.84 3.17 -14.97
C GLY A 380 23.75 2.11 -14.92
N ASP A 381 23.77 1.23 -15.92
CA ASP A 381 22.77 0.17 -16.05
C ASP A 381 22.85 -0.86 -14.93
N ASP A 382 24.05 -1.16 -14.42
CA ASP A 382 24.25 -2.11 -13.32
C ASP A 382 23.65 -1.57 -12.00
N GLU A 383 23.92 -0.31 -11.65
CA GLU A 383 23.33 0.33 -10.47
C GLU A 383 21.81 0.44 -10.59
N LYS A 384 21.32 0.76 -11.78
CA LYS A 384 19.89 0.82 -12.09
C LYS A 384 19.24 -0.55 -11.95
N GLN A 385 19.86 -1.61 -12.46
CA GLN A 385 19.37 -2.98 -12.31
C GLN A 385 19.39 -3.43 -10.84
N ASN A 386 20.40 -3.03 -10.06
CA ASN A 386 20.42 -3.26 -8.62
C ASN A 386 19.28 -2.53 -7.90
N ALA A 387 19.02 -1.27 -8.26
CA ALA A 387 17.87 -0.52 -7.73
C ALA A 387 16.54 -1.19 -8.11
N TYR A 388 16.41 -1.70 -9.34
CA TYR A 388 15.25 -2.46 -9.79
C TYR A 388 15.04 -3.73 -8.95
N ASN A 389 16.10 -4.49 -8.72
CA ASN A 389 16.05 -5.71 -7.91
C ASN A 389 15.64 -5.42 -6.45
N GLN A 390 16.07 -4.29 -5.89
CA GLN A 390 15.67 -3.83 -4.55
C GLN A 390 14.21 -3.36 -4.49
N TYR A 391 13.70 -2.73 -5.56
CA TYR A 391 12.32 -2.30 -5.67
C TYR A 391 11.36 -3.43 -6.09
N ALA A 392 11.89 -4.55 -6.57
CA ALA A 392 11.08 -5.67 -7.05
C ALA A 392 10.16 -6.25 -5.96
N ASN A 393 9.16 -7.03 -6.40
CA ASN A 393 8.11 -7.63 -5.56
C ASN A 393 7.30 -6.56 -4.80
N THR A 394 7.22 -5.34 -5.34
CA THR A 394 6.34 -4.28 -4.82
C THR A 394 4.91 -4.46 -5.30
N ASP A 395 4.66 -5.16 -6.41
CA ASP A 395 3.33 -5.54 -6.89
C ASP A 395 2.63 -6.57 -6.00
N GLU A 396 3.35 -7.61 -5.56
CA GLU A 396 2.86 -8.55 -4.54
C GLU A 396 2.48 -7.80 -3.26
N ARG A 397 3.32 -6.85 -2.84
CA ARG A 397 3.01 -5.97 -1.71
C ARG A 397 1.80 -5.11 -2.05
N PHE A 398 1.75 -4.44 -3.19
CA PHE A 398 0.69 -3.52 -3.60
C PHE A 398 -0.70 -4.18 -3.60
N PHE A 399 -0.78 -5.45 -3.99
CA PHE A 399 -2.02 -6.25 -3.94
C PHE A 399 -2.14 -7.13 -2.70
N LYS A 400 -1.17 -7.09 -1.79
CA LYS A 400 -1.27 -7.74 -0.48
C LYS A 400 -2.48 -7.14 0.22
N PHE A 401 -3.31 -8.00 0.77
CA PHE A 401 -4.53 -7.55 1.37
C PHE A 401 -4.22 -6.66 2.57
N LYS A 402 -4.58 -5.37 2.43
CA LYS A 402 -4.50 -4.34 3.47
C LYS A 402 -3.16 -4.35 4.23
N ALA A 403 -2.05 -4.23 3.49
CA ALA A 403 -0.79 -3.78 4.08
C ALA A 403 -0.64 -2.25 3.95
N LYS A 404 0.27 -1.64 4.72
CA LYS A 404 0.31 -0.18 4.85
C LYS A 404 0.57 0.49 3.48
N GLN A 405 -0.26 1.48 3.12
CA GLN A 405 -0.07 2.38 1.97
C GLN A 405 0.00 1.67 0.60
N GLN A 406 -1.11 1.05 0.17
CA GLN A 406 -1.15 0.19 -1.04
C GLN A 406 -2.33 0.52 -1.97
N TYR A 407 -2.81 -0.45 -2.77
CA TYR A 407 -3.89 -0.28 -3.77
C TYR A 407 -5.05 0.60 -3.31
N SER A 408 -5.51 0.50 -2.06
CA SER A 408 -6.66 1.29 -1.58
C SER A 408 -6.39 2.80 -1.55
N ASN A 409 -5.14 3.22 -1.30
CA ASN A 409 -4.73 4.63 -1.37
C ASN A 409 -4.60 5.08 -2.82
N ALA A 410 -3.98 4.28 -3.69
CA ALA A 410 -3.91 4.59 -5.11
C ALA A 410 -5.32 4.71 -5.73
N LEU A 411 -6.23 3.78 -5.40
CA LEU A 411 -7.63 3.86 -5.79
C LEU A 411 -8.31 5.12 -5.26
N PHE A 412 -8.09 5.47 -3.99
CA PHE A 412 -8.65 6.67 -3.40
C PHE A 412 -8.17 7.95 -4.11
N ASP A 413 -6.86 8.07 -4.36
CA ASP A 413 -6.28 9.22 -5.06
C ASP A 413 -6.75 9.30 -6.52
N SER A 414 -6.85 8.16 -7.22
CA SER A 414 -7.42 8.08 -8.56
C SER A 414 -8.88 8.55 -8.61
N LEU A 415 -9.71 8.08 -7.66
CA LEU A 415 -11.11 8.48 -7.58
C LEU A 415 -11.26 9.98 -7.27
N ASN A 416 -10.44 10.51 -6.37
CA ASN A 416 -10.44 11.95 -6.10
C ASN A 416 -10.09 12.75 -7.35
N LYS A 417 -9.09 12.31 -8.13
CA LYS A 417 -8.74 12.98 -9.38
C LYS A 417 -9.88 12.94 -10.40
N ILE A 418 -10.52 11.79 -10.57
CA ILE A 418 -11.64 11.59 -11.51
C ILE A 418 -12.89 12.38 -11.11
N ASN A 419 -13.15 12.47 -9.81
CA ASN A 419 -14.23 13.26 -9.23
C ASN A 419 -13.85 14.74 -9.05
N GLU A 420 -12.63 15.15 -9.45
CA GLU A 420 -12.11 16.51 -9.32
C GLU A 420 -12.11 17.04 -7.86
N ILE A 421 -11.93 16.13 -6.90
CA ILE A 421 -11.88 16.41 -5.46
C ILE A 421 -10.43 16.76 -5.06
N LYS A 422 -10.28 17.88 -4.37
CA LYS A 422 -9.03 18.25 -3.69
C LYS A 422 -9.25 18.23 -2.18
N ILE A 423 -8.58 17.31 -1.49
CA ILE A 423 -8.81 17.01 -0.06
C ILE A 423 -8.59 18.22 0.87
N ASN A 424 -7.77 19.19 0.45
CA ASN A 424 -7.43 20.38 1.25
C ASN A 424 -8.20 21.65 0.82
N GLU A 425 -9.13 21.53 -0.14
CA GLU A 425 -9.95 22.65 -0.61
C GLU A 425 -11.44 22.30 -0.38
N GLN A 426 -12.28 23.31 -0.19
CA GLN A 426 -13.73 23.09 -0.15
C GLN A 426 -14.18 22.52 -1.51
N ILE A 427 -15.06 21.50 -1.50
CA ILE A 427 -15.64 20.99 -2.74
C ILE A 427 -16.52 22.09 -3.34
N LYS A 428 -16.16 22.55 -4.53
CA LYS A 428 -16.88 23.62 -5.23
C LYS A 428 -18.18 23.13 -5.86
N ASP A 429 -18.20 21.87 -6.29
CA ASP A 429 -19.33 21.25 -6.94
C ASP A 429 -19.42 19.79 -6.52
N LEU A 430 -20.39 19.44 -5.67
CA LEU A 430 -20.64 18.05 -5.30
C LEU A 430 -21.28 17.27 -6.47
N GLU A 431 -21.88 17.97 -7.45
CA GLU A 431 -22.51 17.32 -8.58
C GLU A 431 -21.51 16.70 -9.55
N SER A 432 -20.25 17.16 -9.52
CA SER A 432 -19.14 16.62 -10.32
C SER A 432 -18.71 15.21 -9.91
N ILE A 433 -19.14 14.71 -8.74
CA ILE A 433 -18.79 13.37 -8.26
C ILE A 433 -19.47 12.33 -9.15
N LYS A 434 -18.65 11.48 -9.79
CA LYS A 434 -19.12 10.46 -10.74
C LYS A 434 -19.15 9.06 -10.12
N ILE A 435 -18.22 8.77 -9.21
CA ILE A 435 -18.00 7.43 -8.68
C ILE A 435 -17.83 7.49 -7.16
N PHE A 436 -18.59 6.68 -6.44
CA PHE A 436 -18.50 6.51 -5.00
C PHE A 436 -17.78 5.21 -4.66
N LYS A 437 -16.90 5.25 -3.65
CA LYS A 437 -16.23 4.06 -3.11
C LYS A 437 -16.93 3.58 -1.84
N PHE A 438 -17.26 2.31 -1.84
CA PHE A 438 -17.70 1.58 -0.66
C PHE A 438 -16.73 0.42 -0.39
N SER A 439 -16.67 -0.06 0.84
CA SER A 439 -15.83 -1.21 1.22
C SER A 439 -16.69 -2.28 1.90
N MET A 440 -16.36 -3.56 1.71
CA MET A 440 -17.06 -4.67 2.38
C MET A 440 -17.03 -4.48 3.90
N ARG A 441 -18.19 -4.67 4.53
CA ARG A 441 -18.38 -4.45 5.97
C ARG A 441 -18.96 -5.65 6.69
N TYR A 442 -20.01 -6.27 6.17
CA TYR A 442 -20.70 -7.38 6.80
C TYR A 442 -21.25 -8.35 5.75
N ILE A 443 -21.61 -9.55 6.19
CA ILE A 443 -22.41 -10.52 5.44
C ILE A 443 -23.51 -11.03 6.35
N TYR A 444 -24.72 -11.19 5.81
CA TYR A 444 -25.84 -11.82 6.50
C TYR A 444 -26.08 -13.24 5.97
N GLU A 445 -26.42 -14.16 6.87
CA GLU A 445 -27.10 -15.39 6.46
C GLU A 445 -28.57 -15.02 6.27
N ASN A 446 -29.20 -15.41 5.16
CA ASN A 446 -30.65 -15.17 5.02
C ASN A 446 -31.37 -15.93 6.14
N GLU A 447 -32.31 -15.25 6.81
CA GLU A 447 -33.30 -15.89 7.70
C GLU A 447 -34.26 -16.78 6.91
#